data_AF-A0A067PR14-F1
#
_entry.id   AF-A0A067PR14-F1
#
_cell.length_a   1.000
_cell.length_b   1.000
_cell.length_c   1.000
_cell.angle_alpha   90.00
_cell.angle_beta   90.00
_cell.angle_gamma   90.00
#
_symmetry.space_group_name_H-M   'P 1'
#
loop_
_entity.id
_entity.type
_entity.pdbx_description
1 polymer ?
#
loop_
_entity_poly.entity_id
_entity_poly.type
_entity_poly.pdbx_seq_one_letter_code
_entity_poly.pdbx_strand_id
1 'polypeptide(L)'
;NNLINSSIHEDWDIILIQEPYLDMFGKTRANSKWRVQYPSSHLTNNSKIRSVILVNANIDTNQYSEITVEGTNDVTALQLHSDFGRFTIYNLYIDAGYDDALHLLDKHIRTNRPN
;
A
#
# COMPACT_ATOMS: atom_id res chain seq x y z
N ASN A 1 -2.10 2.61 19.64
CA ASN A 1 -1.79 1.92 18.37
C ASN A 1 -1.19 0.54 18.71
N ASN A 2 -2.04 -0.47 18.95
CA ASN A 2 -1.65 -1.79 19.48
C ASN A 2 -1.99 -2.96 18.53
N LEU A 3 -2.65 -2.68 17.41
CA LEU A 3 -3.09 -3.67 16.43
C LEU A 3 -1.90 -4.35 15.73
N ILE A 4 -0.98 -3.57 15.17
CA ILE A 4 0.18 -4.07 14.41
C ILE A 4 1.20 -4.81 15.31
N ASN A 5 1.15 -4.55 16.62
CA ASN A 5 2.04 -5.17 17.62
C ASN A 5 1.43 -6.42 18.29
N SER A 6 0.24 -6.85 17.86
CA SER A 6 -0.46 -8.02 18.40
C SER A 6 -0.21 -9.28 17.55
N SER A 7 -0.82 -10.41 17.93
CA SER A 7 -0.79 -11.67 17.19
C SER A 7 -1.61 -11.64 15.89
N ILE A 8 -2.17 -10.50 15.46
CA ILE A 8 -2.98 -10.37 14.24
C ILE A 8 -2.27 -10.85 12.95
N HIS A 9 -0.94 -10.97 12.96
CA HIS A 9 -0.15 -11.57 11.89
C HIS A 9 -0.35 -13.09 11.74
N GLU A 10 -1.01 -13.75 12.69
CA GLU A 10 -1.40 -15.16 12.61
C GLU A 10 -2.70 -15.32 11.81
N ASP A 11 -3.53 -14.27 11.77
CA ASP A 11 -4.86 -14.29 11.16
C ASP A 11 -4.90 -13.61 9.77
N TRP A 12 -3.92 -12.74 9.47
CA TRP A 12 -3.94 -11.91 8.25
C TRP A 12 -2.60 -11.89 7.50
N ASP A 13 -2.71 -12.02 6.18
CA ASP A 13 -1.59 -11.94 5.25
C ASP A 13 -1.27 -10.50 4.81
N ILE A 14 -2.31 -9.67 4.67
CA ILE A 14 -2.22 -8.31 4.14
C ILE A 14 -3.16 -7.41 4.94
N ILE A 15 -2.66 -6.25 5.38
CA ILE A 15 -3.46 -5.23 6.06
C ILE A 15 -3.35 -3.91 5.28
N LEU A 16 -4.49 -3.31 4.99
CA LEU A 16 -4.60 -2.00 4.34
C LEU A 16 -4.88 -0.96 5.41
N ILE A 17 -4.06 0.09 5.51
CA ILE A 17 -4.24 1.16 6.50
C ILE A 17 -4.43 2.48 5.77
N GLN A 18 -5.55 3.15 6.06
CA GLN A 18 -5.72 4.57 5.75
C GLN A 18 -5.30 5.44 6.93
N GLU A 19 -4.76 6.62 6.62
CA GLU A 19 -4.26 7.61 7.58
C GLU A 19 -3.32 7.02 8.66
N PRO A 20 -2.24 6.33 8.26
CA PRO A 20 -1.35 5.71 9.22
C PRO A 20 -0.72 6.75 10.14
N TYR A 21 -0.52 6.37 11.41
CA TYR A 21 0.34 7.13 12.30
C TYR A 21 1.79 7.04 11.81
N LEU A 22 2.38 8.19 11.51
CA LEU A 22 3.78 8.34 11.13
C LEU A 22 4.59 8.84 12.33
N ASP A 23 5.78 8.28 12.54
CA ASP A 23 6.71 8.79 13.52
C ASP A 23 7.44 10.06 13.04
N MET A 24 8.35 10.58 13.86
CA MET A 24 9.13 11.78 13.54
C MET A 24 10.03 11.65 12.29
N PHE A 25 10.23 10.43 11.79
CA PHE A 25 10.97 10.16 10.56
C PHE A 25 10.05 9.93 9.36
N GLY A 26 8.74 10.18 9.51
CA GLY A 26 7.76 9.99 8.45
C GLY A 26 7.44 8.53 8.16
N LYS A 27 7.74 7.61 9.09
CA LYS A 27 7.54 6.16 8.90
C LYS A 27 6.40 5.63 9.78
N THR A 28 5.60 4.75 9.21
CA THR A 28 4.67 3.90 9.95
C THR A 28 5.45 2.92 10.82
N ARG A 29 5.04 2.79 12.09
CA ARG A 29 5.61 1.80 13.00
C ARG A 29 4.96 0.44 12.79
N ALA A 30 5.77 -0.57 12.48
CA ALA A 30 5.38 -1.96 12.44
C ALA A 30 6.46 -2.84 13.09
N ASN A 31 6.07 -3.97 13.68
CA ASN A 31 7.03 -4.96 14.18
C ASN A 31 7.60 -5.79 13.02
N SER A 32 8.55 -6.67 13.32
CA SER A 32 9.24 -7.50 12.31
C SER A 32 8.34 -8.53 11.60
N LYS A 33 7.08 -8.69 12.02
CA LYS A 33 6.10 -9.57 11.36
C LYS A 33 5.47 -8.91 10.14
N TRP A 34 5.76 -7.64 9.88
CA TRP A 34 5.18 -6.88 8.79
C TRP A 34 6.24 -6.17 7.97
N ARG A 35 6.09 -6.21 6.65
CA ARG A 35 6.82 -5.37 5.69
C ARG A 35 5.87 -4.25 5.24
N VAL A 36 6.20 -3.02 5.57
CA VAL A 36 5.38 -1.85 5.21
C VAL A 36 5.71 -1.42 3.78
N GLN A 37 4.70 -1.39 2.93
CA GLN A 37 4.71 -0.85 1.59
C GLN A 37 4.13 0.56 1.64
N TYR A 38 4.89 1.52 1.14
CA TYR A 38 4.50 2.93 1.06
C TYR A 38 4.04 3.25 -0.36
N PRO A 39 3.31 4.37 -0.57
CA PRO A 39 3.09 4.90 -1.91
C PRO A 39 4.40 5.04 -2.67
N SER A 40 4.45 4.69 -3.96
CA SER A 40 5.69 4.75 -4.74
C SER A 40 6.29 6.17 -4.79
N SER A 41 5.46 7.20 -4.66
CA SER A 41 5.90 8.59 -4.63
C SER A 41 6.31 9.12 -3.24
N HIS A 42 6.34 8.30 -2.18
CA HIS A 42 6.58 8.80 -0.81
C HIS A 42 7.95 9.48 -0.58
N LEU A 43 8.94 9.24 -1.45
CA LEU A 43 10.25 9.90 -1.42
C LEU A 43 10.36 11.11 -2.35
N THR A 44 9.45 11.24 -3.32
CA THR A 44 9.47 12.28 -4.36
C THR A 44 8.35 13.29 -4.20
N ASN A 45 7.31 12.97 -3.43
CA ASN A 45 6.16 13.79 -3.15
C ASN A 45 6.09 14.12 -1.65
N ASN A 46 6.13 15.41 -1.33
CA ASN A 46 6.11 15.92 0.05
C ASN A 46 4.71 15.96 0.69
N SER A 47 3.66 15.53 -0.03
CA SER A 47 2.32 15.40 0.54
C SER A 47 2.29 14.32 1.63
N LYS A 48 1.27 14.39 2.49
CA LYS A 48 1.10 13.43 3.59
C LYS A 48 0.90 12.01 3.03
N ILE A 49 1.60 11.03 3.60
CA ILE A 49 1.31 9.61 3.37
C ILE A 49 -0.03 9.28 4.02
N ARG A 50 -1.03 8.90 3.20
CA ARG A 50 -2.38 8.59 3.67
C ARG A 50 -2.81 7.15 3.43
N SER A 51 -2.01 6.39 2.69
CA SER A 51 -2.21 4.96 2.47
C SER A 51 -0.90 4.22 2.71
N VAL A 52 -0.96 3.06 3.35
CA VAL A 52 0.12 2.05 3.38
C VAL A 52 -0.48 0.64 3.32
N ILE A 53 0.30 -0.33 2.84
CA ILE A 53 -0.05 -1.74 2.90
C ILE A 53 0.99 -2.46 3.77
N LEU A 54 0.55 -3.28 4.70
CA LEU A 54 1.42 -4.17 5.47
C LEU A 54 1.32 -5.57 4.89
N VAL A 55 2.44 -6.12 4.46
CA VAL A 55 2.56 -7.50 3.98
C VAL A 55 3.14 -8.35 5.08
N ASN A 56 2.50 -9.48 5.40
CA ASN A 56 2.98 -10.41 6.39
C ASN A 56 4.39 -10.91 6.03
N ALA A 57 5.30 -10.92 7.00
CA ALA A 57 6.68 -11.31 6.79
C ALA A 57 6.85 -12.78 6.34
N ASN A 58 5.83 -13.61 6.57
CA ASN A 58 5.79 -15.01 6.13
C ASN A 58 5.57 -15.16 4.61
N ILE A 59 5.09 -14.12 3.92
CA ILE A 59 5.03 -14.12 2.45
C ILE A 59 6.44 -13.88 1.91
N ASP A 60 6.88 -14.76 1.01
CA ASP A 60 8.15 -14.62 0.30
C ASP A 60 8.11 -13.35 -0.56
N THR A 61 9.18 -12.56 -0.52
CA THR A 61 9.28 -11.29 -1.26
C THR A 61 9.26 -11.48 -2.79
N ASN A 62 9.47 -12.70 -3.29
CA ASN A 62 9.33 -13.04 -4.70
C ASN A 62 7.86 -13.27 -5.12
N GLN A 63 6.96 -13.45 -4.15
CA GLN A 63 5.53 -13.70 -4.39
C GLN A 63 4.72 -12.40 -4.49
N TYR A 64 5.38 -11.23 -4.44
CA TYR A 64 4.71 -9.96 -4.69
C TYR A 64 5.66 -8.89 -5.21
N SER A 65 5.10 -7.86 -5.85
CA SER A 65 5.83 -6.66 -6.24
C SER A 65 5.01 -5.40 -5.97
N GLU A 66 5.69 -4.31 -5.67
CA GLU A 66 5.07 -2.98 -5.61
C GLU A 66 4.58 -2.57 -6.99
N ILE A 67 3.43 -1.89 -7.05
CA ILE A 67 2.91 -1.28 -8.28
C ILE A 67 3.07 0.24 -8.16
N THR A 68 3.80 0.81 -9.11
CA THR A 68 4.06 2.24 -9.15
C THR A 68 2.82 3.02 -9.58
N VAL A 69 2.30 3.86 -8.68
CA VAL A 69 1.26 4.84 -8.96
C VAL A 69 1.85 6.23 -8.72
N GLU A 70 2.23 6.89 -9.81
CA GLU A 70 2.96 8.14 -9.76
C GLU A 70 2.10 9.32 -9.30
N GLY A 71 2.75 10.28 -8.63
CA GLY A 71 2.19 11.60 -8.35
C GLY A 71 1.29 11.67 -7.11
N THR A 72 1.15 10.60 -6.32
CA THR A 72 0.27 10.61 -5.14
C THR A 72 0.82 9.80 -3.96
N ASN A 73 0.52 10.28 -2.75
CA ASN A 73 0.74 9.57 -1.49
C ASN A 73 -0.57 9.03 -0.87
N ASP A 74 -1.67 9.12 -1.62
CA ASP A 74 -2.99 8.63 -1.23
C ASP A 74 -3.27 7.22 -1.77
N VAL A 75 -2.42 6.69 -2.67
CA VAL A 75 -2.54 5.35 -3.25
C VAL A 75 -1.29 4.51 -2.95
N THR A 76 -1.49 3.32 -2.40
CA THR A 76 -0.44 2.29 -2.30
C THR A 76 -0.91 1.05 -3.05
N ALA A 77 -0.05 0.45 -3.86
CA ALA A 77 -0.44 -0.67 -4.69
C ALA A 77 0.58 -1.81 -4.64
N LEU A 78 0.06 -3.02 -4.69
CA LEU A 78 0.80 -4.27 -4.59
C LEU A 78 0.21 -5.27 -5.58
N GLN A 79 1.04 -6.07 -6.22
CA GLN A 79 0.61 -7.22 -7.00
C GLN A 79 1.17 -8.50 -6.37
N LEU A 80 0.29 -9.42 -6.01
CA LEU A 80 0.67 -10.78 -5.62
C LEU A 80 0.82 -11.65 -6.86
N HIS A 81 1.78 -12.56 -6.81
CA HIS A 81 2.06 -13.57 -7.79
C HIS A 81 1.74 -14.93 -7.20
N SER A 82 0.95 -15.73 -7.91
CA SER A 82 0.67 -17.11 -7.53
C SER A 82 0.50 -17.96 -8.80
N ASP A 83 0.47 -19.27 -8.62
CA ASP A 83 0.20 -20.21 -9.72
C ASP A 83 -1.20 -20.01 -10.34
N PHE A 84 -2.12 -19.40 -9.60
CA PHE A 84 -3.47 -19.06 -10.06
C PHE A 84 -3.56 -17.72 -10.78
N GLY A 85 -2.42 -17.04 -10.95
CA GLY A 85 -2.31 -15.77 -11.63
C GLY A 85 -1.93 -14.62 -10.71
N ARG A 86 -2.19 -13.40 -11.21
CA ARG A 86 -1.79 -12.15 -10.58
C ARG A 86 -2.98 -11.49 -9.91
N PHE A 87 -2.81 -11.07 -8.66
CA PHE A 87 -3.83 -10.36 -7.90
C PHE A 87 -3.30 -8.98 -7.48
N THR A 88 -3.87 -7.92 -8.05
CA THR A 88 -3.46 -6.55 -7.75
C THR A 88 -4.38 -5.93 -6.71
N ILE A 89 -3.78 -5.36 -5.67
CA ILE A 89 -4.44 -4.64 -4.59
C ILE A 89 -4.07 -3.17 -4.70
N TYR A 90 -5.07 -2.30 -4.68
CA TYR A 90 -4.90 -0.86 -4.53
C TYR A 90 -5.55 -0.44 -3.21
N ASN A 91 -4.77 0.12 -2.29
CA ASN A 91 -5.27 0.81 -1.11
C ASN A 91 -5.34 2.31 -1.43
N LEU A 92 -6.53 2.89 -1.28
CA LEU A 92 -6.79 4.29 -1.60
C LEU A 92 -7.31 5.01 -0.36
N TYR A 93 -6.76 6.18 -0.10
CA TYR A 93 -7.43 7.20 0.69
C TYR A 93 -8.20 8.12 -0.27
N ILE A 94 -9.51 8.30 -0.02
CA ILE A 94 -10.36 9.22 -0.79
C ILE A 94 -10.83 10.30 0.19
N ASP A 95 -10.51 11.55 -0.13
CA ASP A 95 -11.02 12.70 0.62
C ASP A 95 -12.46 12.98 0.19
N ALA A 96 -13.35 13.29 1.14
CA ALA A 96 -14.77 13.52 0.87
C ALA A 96 -15.03 14.72 -0.07
N GLY A 97 -14.03 15.60 -0.27
CA GLY A 97 -14.10 16.75 -1.18
C GLY A 97 -13.28 16.63 -2.47
N TYR A 98 -12.50 15.57 -2.66
CA TYR A 98 -11.55 15.44 -3.78
C TYR A 98 -11.42 13.99 -4.25
N ASP A 99 -11.60 13.75 -5.55
CA ASP A 99 -11.52 12.44 -6.20
C ASP A 99 -10.20 12.21 -6.95
N ASP A 100 -9.18 13.03 -6.70
CA ASP A 100 -7.86 12.96 -7.36
C ASP A 100 -7.24 11.56 -7.31
N ALA A 101 -7.34 10.87 -6.17
CA ALA A 101 -6.84 9.50 -6.03
C ALA A 101 -7.55 8.51 -6.98
N LEU A 102 -8.87 8.67 -7.18
CA LEU A 102 -9.64 7.88 -8.13
C LEU A 102 -9.26 8.23 -9.57
N HIS A 103 -9.11 9.51 -9.89
CA HIS A 103 -8.74 9.96 -11.23
C HIS A 103 -7.34 9.46 -11.63
N LEU A 104 -6.37 9.55 -10.71
CA LEU A 104 -5.01 9.07 -10.92
C LEU A 104 -4.97 7.54 -11.07
N LEU A 105 -5.73 6.81 -10.24
CA LEU A 105 -5.82 5.37 -10.37
C LEU A 105 -6.46 4.96 -11.69
N ASP A 106 -7.57 5.58 -12.08
CA ASP A 106 -8.25 5.27 -13.34
C ASP A 106 -7.33 5.55 -14.55
N LYS A 107 -6.61 6.68 -14.54
CA LYS A 107 -5.57 6.96 -15.54
C LYS A 107 -4.48 5.89 -15.55
N HIS A 108 -3.99 5.48 -14.38
CA HIS A 108 -2.96 4.44 -14.25
C HIS A 108 -3.46 3.11 -14.82
N ILE A 109 -4.66 2.65 -14.44
CA ILE A 109 -5.23 1.40 -14.92
C ILE A 109 -5.40 1.46 -16.44
N ARG A 110 -5.99 2.53 -17.00
CA ARG A 110 -6.19 2.67 -18.44
C ARG A 110 -4.88 2.64 -19.24
N THR A 111 -3.81 3.20 -18.69
CA THR A 111 -2.48 3.22 -19.33
C THR A 111 -1.77 1.87 -19.25
N ASN A 112 -2.05 1.08 -18.21
CA ASN A 112 -1.35 -0.18 -17.91
C ASN A 112 -2.22 -1.42 -18.11
N ARG A 113 -3.36 -1.31 -18.81
CA ARG A 113 -4.15 -2.51 -19.19
C ARG A 113 -3.29 -3.39 -20.09
N PRO A 114 -3.12 -4.69 -19.76
CA PRO A 114 -2.58 -5.63 -20.73
C PRO A 114 -3.51 -5.66 -21.94
N ASN A 115 -2.93 -5.60 -23.14
CA ASN A 115 -3.65 -5.80 -24.41
C ASN A 115 -4.38 -7.14 -24.43
#